data_AF-A0A9Q3HA33-F1
#
_entry.id   AF-A0A9Q3HA33-F1
#
_cell.length_a   1.000
_cell.length_b   1.000
_cell.length_c   1.000
_cell.angle_alpha   90.00
_cell.angle_beta   90.00
_cell.angle_gamma   90.00
#
_symmetry.space_group_name_H-M   'P 1'
#
loop_
_entity.id
_entity.type
_entity.pdbx_description
1 polymer ?
#
loop_
_entity_poly.entity_id
_entity_poly.type
_entity_poly.pdbx_seq_one_letter_code
_entity_poly.pdbx_strand_id
1 'polypeptide(L)'
;MKDGGNVSLYISDFRSLVSRIGDCDERSYIHDYRRGLASSGLDQLASNPSIIAYLQDLMDINLDFEVRYHERKKEKSNFKKRRLKPQSHVLLILKILQAQVIRRRISGFRKGTNPILPS
;
A
#
# COMPACT_ATOMS: atom_id res chain seq x y z
N MET A 1 -6.75 -18.07 8.63
CA MET A 1 -6.16 -16.71 8.66
C MET A 1 -7.27 -15.67 8.56
N LYS A 2 -7.18 -14.51 9.23
CA LYS A 2 -8.05 -13.35 8.93
C LYS A 2 -7.62 -12.73 7.60
N ASP A 3 -8.57 -12.22 6.81
CA ASP A 3 -8.29 -11.48 5.57
C ASP A 3 -7.35 -10.30 5.84
N GLY A 4 -6.07 -10.46 5.55
CA GLY A 4 -5.01 -9.49 5.85
C GLY A 4 -3.84 -10.00 6.71
N GLY A 5 -3.84 -11.26 7.13
CA GLY A 5 -2.66 -11.90 7.72
C GLY A 5 -1.57 -12.15 6.66
N ASN A 6 -0.31 -11.93 7.02
CA ASN A 6 0.86 -12.14 6.16
C ASN A 6 1.04 -13.64 5.85
N VAL A 7 0.88 -14.06 4.60
CA VAL A 7 1.00 -15.47 4.18
C VAL A 7 2.40 -16.00 4.47
N SER A 8 3.45 -15.18 4.29
CA SER A 8 4.81 -15.60 4.64
C SER A 8 4.98 -16.01 6.12
N LEU A 9 4.31 -15.30 7.03
CA LEU A 9 4.32 -15.65 8.46
C LEU A 9 3.59 -16.97 8.69
N TYR A 10 2.40 -17.11 8.10
CA TYR A 10 1.61 -18.34 8.20
C TYR A 10 2.37 -19.57 7.68
N ILE A 11 3.06 -19.44 6.53
CA ILE A 11 3.92 -20.51 5.99
C ILE A 11 5.02 -20.89 6.99
N SER A 12 5.69 -19.90 7.58
CA SER A 12 6.75 -20.15 8.57
C SER A 12 6.22 -20.89 9.80
N ASP A 13 5.09 -20.44 10.34
CA ASP A 13 4.45 -21.05 11.51
C ASP A 13 4.00 -22.48 11.19
N PHE A 14 3.42 -22.69 10.01
CA PHE A 14 2.98 -24.01 9.56
C PHE A 14 4.16 -24.97 9.38
N ARG A 15 5.26 -24.53 8.76
CA ARG A 15 6.48 -25.35 8.64
C ARG A 15 7.07 -25.72 10.00
N SER A 16 7.07 -24.78 10.95
CA SER A 16 7.49 -25.05 12.33
C SER A 16 6.60 -26.12 12.99
N LEU A 17 5.29 -26.04 12.77
CA LEU A 17 4.32 -27.02 13.28
C LEU A 17 4.56 -28.41 12.66
N VAL A 18 4.68 -28.49 11.33
CA VAL A 18 4.94 -29.73 10.58
C VAL A 18 6.21 -30.39 11.07
N SER A 19 7.30 -29.62 11.25
CA SER A 19 8.57 -30.13 11.77
C SER A 19 8.48 -30.68 13.19
N ARG A 20 7.51 -30.24 14.00
CA ARG A 20 7.30 -30.71 15.38
C ARG A 20 6.39 -31.93 15.46
N ILE A 21 5.48 -32.09 14.51
CA ILE A 21 4.53 -33.20 14.46
C ILE A 21 5.13 -34.40 13.72
N GLY A 22 5.87 -34.16 12.63
CA GLY A 22 6.74 -35.14 11.95
C GLY A 22 6.06 -36.30 11.21
N ASP A 23 4.88 -36.74 11.64
CA ASP A 23 4.37 -38.09 11.33
C ASP A 23 3.16 -38.14 10.39
N CYS A 24 2.72 -37.02 9.80
CA CYS A 24 1.58 -37.04 8.86
C CYS A 24 2.01 -37.20 7.40
N ASP A 25 1.09 -37.74 6.59
CA ASP A 25 1.25 -37.83 5.14
C ASP A 25 1.19 -36.44 4.48
N GLU A 26 1.86 -36.29 3.34
CA GLU A 26 1.93 -35.06 2.55
C GLU A 26 0.52 -34.53 2.21
N ARG A 27 -0.40 -35.46 1.89
CA ARG A 27 -1.81 -35.15 1.60
C ARG A 27 -2.53 -34.56 2.81
N SER A 28 -2.23 -35.05 4.01
CA SER A 28 -2.78 -34.51 5.25
C SER A 28 -2.29 -33.09 5.49
N TYR A 29 -1.00 -32.83 5.31
CA TYR A 29 -0.47 -31.48 5.43
C TYR A 29 -1.04 -30.51 4.39
N ILE A 30 -1.22 -30.95 3.14
CA ILE A 30 -1.87 -30.16 2.09
C ILE A 30 -3.31 -29.80 2.50
N HIS A 31 -4.06 -30.78 3.01
CA HIS A 31 -5.43 -30.59 3.45
C HIS A 31 -5.51 -29.59 4.62
N ASP A 32 -4.67 -29.77 5.64
CA ASP A 32 -4.66 -28.91 6.83
C ASP A 32 -4.19 -27.50 6.51
N TYR A 33 -3.19 -27.37 5.64
CA TYR A 33 -2.73 -26.07 5.16
C TYR A 33 -3.87 -25.31 4.46
N ARG A 34 -4.60 -25.96 3.53
CA ARG A 34 -5.76 -25.38 2.85
C ARG A 34 -6.84 -24.95 3.83
N ARG A 35 -7.13 -25.75 4.85
CA ARG A 35 -8.12 -25.44 5.87
C ARG A 35 -7.79 -24.15 6.64
N GLY A 36 -6.50 -23.84 6.83
CA GLY A 36 -6.07 -22.61 7.51
C GLY A 36 -6.01 -21.36 6.62
N LEU A 37 -6.14 -21.51 5.29
CA LEU A 37 -6.14 -20.39 4.34
C LEU A 37 -7.40 -19.52 4.46
N ALA A 38 -7.27 -18.24 4.10
CA ALA A 38 -8.41 -17.36 3.93
C ALA A 38 -9.24 -17.79 2.71
N SER A 39 -10.53 -17.48 2.70
CA SER A 39 -11.45 -17.77 1.59
C SER A 39 -10.93 -17.19 0.26
N SER A 40 -10.34 -16.00 0.31
CA SER A 40 -9.69 -15.33 -0.82
C SER A 40 -8.49 -16.11 -1.39
N GLY A 41 -7.75 -16.84 -0.55
CA GLY A 41 -6.67 -17.73 -1.00
C GLY A 41 -7.22 -19.02 -1.61
N LEU A 42 -8.25 -19.60 -0.99
CA LEU A 42 -8.91 -20.81 -1.51
C LEU A 42 -9.54 -20.60 -2.88
N ASP A 43 -10.18 -19.45 -3.11
CA ASP A 43 -10.79 -19.11 -4.41
C ASP A 43 -9.73 -18.95 -5.51
N GLN A 44 -8.59 -18.33 -5.18
CA GLN A 44 -7.46 -18.20 -6.12
C GLN A 44 -6.83 -19.56 -6.45
N LEU A 45 -6.76 -20.47 -5.48
CA LEU A 45 -6.35 -21.84 -5.72
C LEU A 45 -7.35 -22.63 -6.56
N ALA A 46 -8.65 -22.45 -6.32
CA ALA A 46 -9.69 -23.07 -7.14
C ALA A 46 -9.63 -22.58 -8.61
N SER A 47 -9.23 -21.33 -8.82
CA SER A 47 -9.06 -20.77 -10.17
C SER A 47 -7.83 -21.31 -10.93
N ASN A 48 -6.91 -21.99 -10.25
CA ASN A 48 -5.75 -22.64 -10.86
C ASN A 48 -5.78 -24.15 -10.54
N PRO A 49 -6.40 -24.98 -11.40
CA PRO A 49 -6.61 -26.41 -11.16
C PRO A 49 -5.34 -27.26 -11.31
N SER A 50 -4.16 -26.66 -11.11
CA SER A 50 -2.89 -27.38 -11.08
C SER A 50 -2.98 -28.52 -10.08
N ILE A 51 -2.55 -29.71 -10.49
CA ILE A 51 -2.42 -30.84 -9.56
C ILE A 51 -1.27 -30.50 -8.61
N ILE A 52 -1.61 -30.00 -7.43
CA ILE A 52 -0.65 -29.72 -6.37
C ILE A 52 -0.36 -31.04 -5.67
N ALA A 53 0.78 -31.66 -6.03
CA ALA A 53 1.22 -32.93 -5.48
C ALA A 53 1.99 -32.77 -4.17
N TYR A 54 2.64 -31.62 -3.98
CA TYR A 54 3.49 -31.33 -2.83
C TYR A 54 2.99 -30.11 -2.05
N LEU A 55 3.15 -30.16 -0.73
CA LEU A 55 2.89 -29.06 0.18
C LEU A 55 3.76 -27.85 -0.14
N GLN A 56 5.00 -28.09 -0.58
CA GLN A 56 5.91 -27.02 -0.96
C GLN A 56 5.36 -26.19 -2.14
N ASP A 57 4.87 -26.86 -3.18
CA ASP A 57 4.26 -26.20 -4.34
C ASP A 57 3.03 -25.36 -3.92
N LEU A 58 2.24 -25.91 -2.98
CA LEU A 58 1.09 -25.21 -2.43
C LEU A 58 1.47 -23.90 -1.73
N MET A 59 2.55 -23.93 -0.95
CA MET A 59 3.06 -22.76 -0.24
C MET A 59 3.61 -21.72 -1.21
N ASP A 60 4.37 -22.15 -2.21
CA ASP A 60 5.01 -21.27 -3.19
C ASP A 60 3.97 -20.57 -4.07
N ILE A 61 2.95 -21.30 -4.55
CA ILE A 61 1.82 -20.73 -5.28
C ILE A 61 1.09 -19.68 -4.42
N ASN A 62 0.85 -19.97 -3.15
CA ASN A 62 0.16 -19.05 -2.26
C ASN A 62 0.98 -17.78 -1.99
N LEU A 63 2.30 -17.90 -1.89
CA LEU A 63 3.21 -16.78 -1.72
C LEU A 63 3.24 -15.89 -2.98
N ASP A 64 3.30 -16.48 -4.17
CA ASP A 64 3.26 -15.75 -5.44
C ASP A 64 1.95 -14.95 -5.58
N PHE A 65 0.81 -15.53 -5.16
CA PHE A 65 -0.46 -14.79 -5.13
C PHE A 65 -0.44 -13.59 -4.18
N GLU A 66 0.11 -13.75 -2.97
CA GLU A 66 0.26 -12.64 -2.02
C GLU A 66 1.14 -11.53 -2.60
N VAL A 67 2.28 -11.86 -3.21
CA VAL A 67 3.18 -10.90 -3.86
C VAL A 67 2.45 -10.15 -4.96
N ARG A 68 1.81 -10.85 -5.90
CA ARG A 68 1.05 -10.24 -7.00
C ARG A 68 -0.11 -9.39 -6.51
N TYR A 69 -0.77 -9.78 -5.41
CA TYR A 69 -1.81 -8.98 -4.79
C TYR A 69 -1.25 -7.67 -4.23
N HIS A 70 -0.13 -7.72 -3.51
CA HIS A 70 0.52 -6.54 -2.96
C HIS A 70 1.10 -5.60 -4.04
N GLU A 71 1.65 -6.14 -5.11
CA GLU A 71 2.10 -5.36 -6.28
C GLU A 71 0.95 -4.60 -6.91
N ARG A 72 -0.16 -5.28 -7.22
CA ARG A 72 -1.38 -4.65 -7.76
C ARG A 72 -1.97 -3.60 -6.81
N LYS A 73 -1.88 -3.80 -5.50
CA LYS A 73 -2.32 -2.83 -4.48
C LYS A 73 -1.41 -1.59 -4.44
N LYS A 74 -0.09 -1.77 -4.58
CA LYS A 74 0.87 -0.65 -4.67
C LYS A 74 0.64 0.20 -5.91
N GLU A 75 0.38 -0.41 -7.06
CA GLU A 75 0.06 0.32 -8.30
C GLU A 75 -1.19 1.22 -8.16
N LYS A 76 -2.27 0.69 -7.58
CA LYS A 76 -3.49 1.47 -7.33
C LYS A 76 -3.25 2.65 -6.39
N SER A 77 -2.37 2.50 -5.40
CA SER A 77 -1.99 3.59 -4.49
C SER A 77 -1.14 4.67 -5.18
N ASN A 78 -0.25 4.27 -6.09
CA ASN A 78 0.58 5.18 -6.87
C ASN A 78 -0.26 5.96 -7.90
N PHE A 79 -1.28 5.32 -8.49
CA PHE A 79 -2.23 6.00 -9.37
C PHE A 79 -3.05 7.06 -8.62
N LYS A 80 -3.50 6.77 -7.39
CA LYS A 80 -4.17 7.76 -6.52
C LYS A 80 -3.27 8.93 -6.15
N LYS A 81 -1.99 8.68 -5.84
CA LYS A 81 -1.01 9.76 -5.57
C LYS A 81 -0.72 10.61 -6.81
N ARG A 82 -0.71 10.03 -8.00
CA ARG A 82 -0.50 10.76 -9.27
C ARG A 82 -1.74 11.54 -9.74
N ARG A 83 -2.96 11.18 -9.30
CA ARG A 83 -4.19 11.92 -9.62
C ARG A 83 -4.49 13.09 -8.68
N LEU A 84 -3.77 13.24 -7.57
CA LEU A 84 -3.83 14.41 -6.69
C LEU A 84 -2.70 15.39 -6.99
N LYS A 85 -2.74 15.96 -8.20
CA LYS A 85 -2.33 17.34 -8.53
C LYS A 85 -2.48 17.54 -10.03
N PRO A 86 -3.66 17.97 -10.52
CA PRO A 86 -3.61 19.03 -11.50
C PRO A 86 -3.11 20.26 -10.73
N GLN A 87 -1.80 20.54 -10.77
CA GLN A 87 -1.41 21.94 -10.71
C GLN A 87 -1.97 22.56 -11.97
N SER A 88 -3.25 22.94 -11.93
CA SER A 88 -3.83 23.82 -12.92
C SER A 88 -2.92 25.05 -12.92
N HIS A 89 -2.22 25.29 -14.01
CA HIS A 89 -1.35 26.45 -14.18
C HIS A 89 -2.08 27.75 -13.81
N VAL A 90 -3.42 27.77 -13.96
CA VAL A 90 -4.32 28.84 -13.51
C VAL A 90 -4.23 29.07 -11.99
N LEU A 91 -4.20 28.01 -11.17
CA LEU A 91 -4.08 28.12 -9.70
C LEU A 91 -2.69 28.62 -9.28
N LEU A 92 -1.64 28.26 -10.02
CA LEU A 92 -0.28 28.78 -9.79
C LEU A 92 -0.22 30.27 -10.15
N ILE A 93 -0.77 30.66 -11.31
CA ILE A 93 -0.86 32.05 -11.77
C ILE A 93 -1.67 32.90 -10.79
N LEU A 94 -2.81 32.39 -10.29
CA LEU A 94 -3.64 33.10 -9.33
C LEU A 94 -2.90 33.34 -8.00
N LYS A 95 -2.13 32.35 -7.52
CA LYS A 95 -1.29 32.50 -6.32
C LYS A 95 -0.17 33.51 -6.51
N ILE A 96 0.48 33.52 -7.69
CA ILE A 96 1.52 34.50 -8.02
C ILE A 96 0.92 35.92 -8.06
N LEU A 97 -0.25 36.09 -8.68
CA LEU A 97 -0.96 37.37 -8.73
C LEU A 97 -1.39 37.85 -7.34
N GLN A 98 -1.96 36.98 -6.50
CA GLN A 98 -2.32 37.34 -5.13
C GLN A 98 -1.08 37.76 -4.30
N ALA A 99 0.04 37.04 -4.44
CA ALA A 99 1.29 37.40 -3.76
C ALA A 99 1.84 38.76 -4.23
N GLN A 100 1.72 39.08 -5.52
CA GLN A 100 2.14 40.38 -6.07
C GLN A 100 1.25 41.53 -5.58
N VAL A 101 -0.07 41.34 -5.51
CA VAL A 101 -1.01 42.34 -4.98
C VAL A 101 -0.74 42.65 -3.51
N ILE A 102 -0.47 41.63 -2.70
CA ILE A 102 -0.13 41.81 -1.28
C ILE A 102 1.19 42.59 -1.12
N ARG A 103 2.23 42.27 -1.90
CA ARG A 103 3.52 43.00 -1.84
C ARG A 103 3.37 44.48 -2.23
N ARG A 104 2.58 44.80 -3.25
CA ARG A 104 2.33 46.20 -3.65
C ARG A 104 1.55 46.99 -2.60
N ARG A 105 0.68 46.34 -1.84
CA ARG A 105 -0.10 46.99 -0.78
C ARG A 105 0.75 47.37 0.45
N ILE A 106 1.81 46.59 0.72
CA ILE A 106 2.72 46.84 1.85
C ILE A 106 3.78 47.90 1.50
N SER A 107 4.24 47.97 0.24
CA SER A 107 5.23 48.97 -0.18
C SER A 107 4.66 50.39 -0.32
N GLY A 108 3.34 50.56 -0.33
CA GLY A 108 2.67 51.87 -0.37
C GLY A 108 2.53 52.57 1.00
N PHE A 109 2.88 51.90 2.11
CA PHE A 109 2.64 52.38 3.47
C PHE A 109 3.91 52.92 4.18
N ARG A 110 4.90 53.41 3.43
CA ARG A 110 5.97 54.27 3.96
C ARG A 110 5.96 55.62 3.26
N LYS A 111 4.95 56.43 3.54
CA LYS A 111 5.03 57.89 3.38
C LYS A 111 5.20 58.52 4.76
N GLY A 112 6.34 59.18 4.96
CA GLY A 112 6.49 60.33 5.84
C GLY A 112 6.57 60.06 7.34
N THR A 113 7.78 59.81 7.85
CA THR A 113 8.14 60.20 9.22
C THR A 113 9.22 61.29 9.13
N ASN A 114 8.78 62.54 9.06
CA ASN A 114 9.59 63.68 9.51
C ASN A 114 9.18 63.97 10.95
N PRO A 115 10.05 63.81 11.95
CA PRO A 115 9.82 64.39 13.26
C PRO A 115 10.22 65.87 13.20
N ILE A 116 9.22 66.76 13.13
CA ILE A 116 9.37 68.17 13.50
C ILE A 116 9.27 68.21 15.03
N LEU A 117 10.37 68.54 15.70
CA LEU A 117 10.40 68.90 17.12
C LEU A 117 9.88 70.33 17.28
N PRO A 118 9.04 70.64 18.30
CA PRO A 118 8.60 71.99 18.55
C PRO A 118 9.54 72.76 19.49
N SER A 119 9.56 74.07 19.25
CA SER A 119 10.07 75.19 20.07
C SER A 119 11.53 75.54 19.93
#